data_AF-E3HCU5-F1
#
_entry.id   AF-E3HCU5-F1
#
_cell.length_a   1.000
_cell.length_b   1.000
_cell.length_c   1.000
_cell.angle_alpha   90.00
_cell.angle_beta   90.00
_cell.angle_gamma   90.00
#
_symmetry.space_group_name_H-M   'P 1'
#
loop_
_entity.id
_entity.type
_entity.pdbx_description
1 polymer ?
#
loop_
_entity_poly.entity_id
_entity_poly.type
_entity_poly.pdbx_seq_one_letter_code
_entity_poly.pdbx_strand_id
1 'polypeptide(L)'
;MKKMLIVLMLLGCFSFSQARPFEHVHFSKDPLLIPFAAAVTIFGLVTLNNQNDYREFENGIKETVFLIDEADNIEELTRIKATHSKYFTESVESLYHDKKRSLESTKYISENLNKEEELTIFLIHDAESIEELEIIKEKRLKYFSEDVQDEYFSKKKFILKN
;
A
#
# COMPACT_ATOMS: atom_id res chain seq x y z
N MET A 1 40.09 1.98 -46.77
CA MET A 1 39.31 0.75 -46.47
C MET A 1 37.88 1.20 -46.15
N LYS A 2 36.92 1.01 -47.07
CA LYS A 2 35.85 -0.02 -47.00
C LYS A 2 35.14 0.00 -45.62
N LYS A 3 33.83 0.18 -45.43
CA LYS A 3 32.62 0.04 -46.29
C LYS A 3 31.36 0.49 -45.49
N MET A 4 30.32 0.90 -46.24
CA MET A 4 28.85 0.67 -46.04
C MET A 4 28.20 1.24 -44.75
N LEU A 5 27.31 2.23 -44.78
CA LEU A 5 25.98 2.33 -45.42
C LEU A 5 25.03 1.16 -45.11
N ILE A 6 24.07 1.40 -44.21
CA ILE A 6 22.75 0.76 -44.22
C ILE A 6 21.70 1.88 -44.20
N VAL A 7 20.85 1.84 -45.24
CA VAL A 7 19.65 2.64 -45.46
C VAL A 7 18.46 1.68 -45.31
N LEU A 8 17.39 2.10 -44.62
CA LEU A 8 15.96 1.76 -44.84
C LEU A 8 15.17 2.57 -43.78
N MET A 9 14.46 3.67 -44.05
CA MET A 9 13.23 3.89 -44.84
C MET A 9 12.07 2.92 -44.56
N LEU A 10 11.00 3.43 -43.91
CA LEU A 10 9.58 3.43 -44.32
C LEU A 10 8.74 4.07 -43.18
N LEU A 11 8.26 5.32 -43.35
CA LEU A 11 6.98 5.75 -43.91
C LEU A 11 5.75 5.57 -43.01
N GLY A 12 5.25 6.71 -42.54
CA GLY A 12 3.88 6.95 -42.09
C GLY A 12 3.53 8.40 -42.38
N CYS A 13 3.08 8.65 -43.61
CA CYS A 13 2.60 9.95 -44.10
C CYS A 13 1.41 10.46 -43.28
N PHE A 14 1.33 11.77 -43.04
CA PHE A 14 0.19 12.56 -43.52
C PHE A 14 0.59 14.03 -43.74
N SER A 15 0.34 14.44 -44.98
CA SER A 15 0.58 15.70 -45.67
C SER A 15 -0.16 16.91 -45.07
N PHE A 16 0.37 18.14 -45.17
CA PHE A 16 0.03 19.13 -46.22
C PHE A 16 0.66 20.53 -45.93
N SER A 17 1.51 20.97 -46.87
CA SER A 17 1.65 22.30 -47.48
C SER A 17 1.99 23.61 -46.71
N GLN A 18 2.88 24.36 -47.40
CA GLN A 18 3.13 25.82 -47.44
C GLN A 18 4.12 26.41 -46.42
N ALA A 19 4.98 27.39 -46.74
CA ALA A 19 5.64 27.87 -47.96
C ALA A 19 6.64 28.97 -47.53
N ARG A 20 7.96 28.71 -47.66
CA ARG A 20 9.10 29.66 -47.81
C ARG A 20 9.20 30.86 -46.81
N PRO A 21 10.11 31.83 -47.01
CA PRO A 21 11.43 31.81 -46.39
C PRO A 21 11.74 33.10 -45.58
N PHE A 22 12.87 33.07 -44.87
CA PHE A 22 13.78 34.19 -44.54
C PHE A 22 13.25 35.53 -43.99
N GLU A 23 14.01 36.01 -43.00
CA GLU A 23 14.19 37.40 -42.56
C GLU A 23 13.41 37.92 -41.35
N HIS A 24 14.24 38.26 -40.36
CA HIS A 24 14.17 39.45 -39.52
C HIS A 24 12.91 39.67 -38.68
N VAL A 25 13.02 39.31 -37.41
CA VAL A 25 12.38 40.07 -36.32
C VAL A 25 13.43 40.22 -35.22
N HIS A 26 14.30 41.23 -35.31
CA HIS A 26 14.14 42.55 -34.69
C HIS A 26 13.62 42.47 -33.26
N PHE A 27 14.54 42.48 -32.30
CA PHE A 27 14.25 42.73 -30.89
C PHE A 27 13.64 44.12 -30.74
N SER A 28 12.38 44.19 -30.30
CA SER A 28 11.83 45.40 -29.69
C SER A 28 11.01 45.04 -28.45
N LYS A 29 11.56 45.44 -27.30
CA LYS A 29 10.89 45.87 -26.07
C LYS A 29 9.54 45.21 -25.73
N ASP A 30 9.61 44.09 -25.04
CA ASP A 30 8.61 43.69 -24.04
C ASP A 30 9.33 43.31 -22.73
N PRO A 31 8.90 43.83 -21.57
CA PRO A 31 9.57 43.59 -20.30
C PRO A 31 9.04 42.32 -19.64
N LEU A 32 9.22 41.14 -20.23
CA LEU A 32 8.85 39.86 -19.61
C LEU A 32 9.42 38.72 -20.46
N LEU A 33 10.66 38.28 -20.21
CA LEU A 33 11.18 36.94 -20.60
C LEU A 33 12.62 36.76 -20.11
N ILE A 34 12.82 36.89 -18.80
CA ILE A 34 13.88 36.16 -18.10
C ILE A 34 13.13 35.41 -17.01
N PRO A 35 12.83 34.11 -17.20
CA PRO A 35 13.76 33.10 -16.68
C PRO A 35 13.68 31.70 -17.34
N PHE A 36 13.45 31.53 -18.66
CA PHE A 36 13.37 30.16 -19.19
C PHE A 36 14.71 29.41 -19.24
N ALA A 37 15.82 30.15 -19.34
CA ALA A 37 17.17 29.55 -19.29
C ALA A 37 17.68 29.24 -17.88
N ALA A 38 17.01 29.73 -16.83
CA ALA A 38 17.35 29.43 -15.44
C ALA A 38 16.49 28.29 -14.85
N ALA A 39 15.31 28.03 -15.41
CA ALA A 39 14.42 26.97 -14.94
C ALA A 39 14.88 25.56 -15.36
N VAL A 40 15.46 25.42 -16.55
CA VAL A 40 15.90 24.11 -17.08
C VAL A 40 17.16 23.60 -16.35
N THR A 41 17.99 24.51 -15.83
CA THR A 41 19.15 24.13 -15.01
C THR A 41 18.75 23.65 -13.61
N ILE A 42 17.64 24.12 -13.04
CA ILE A 42 17.17 23.68 -11.71
C ILE A 42 16.53 22.27 -11.78
N PHE A 43 15.85 21.92 -12.88
CA PHE A 43 15.31 20.56 -13.07
C PHE A 43 16.36 19.52 -13.48
N GLY A 44 17.46 19.93 -14.13
CA GLY A 44 18.59 19.06 -14.48
C GLY A 44 19.58 18.80 -13.33
N LEU A 45 19.43 19.50 -12.19
CA LEU A 45 20.30 19.44 -11.00
C LEU A 45 19.56 19.09 -9.72
N VAL A 46 18.39 18.42 -9.80
CA VAL A 46 18.03 17.47 -8.75
C VAL A 46 19.02 16.32 -8.92
N THR A 47 20.12 16.47 -8.19
CA THR A 47 21.33 15.66 -8.22
C THR A 47 21.01 14.18 -8.33
N LEU A 48 21.77 13.44 -9.15
CA LEU A 48 21.72 11.98 -9.23
C LEU A 48 21.76 11.29 -7.84
N ASN A 49 22.28 11.99 -6.82
CA ASN A 49 22.19 11.57 -5.41
C ASN A 49 20.75 11.44 -4.91
N ASN A 50 19.89 12.45 -5.14
CA ASN A 50 18.50 12.40 -4.68
C ASN A 50 17.69 11.28 -5.34
N GLN A 51 18.02 10.90 -6.58
CA GLN A 51 17.38 9.75 -7.26
C GLN A 51 17.82 8.40 -6.67
N ASN A 52 19.09 8.26 -6.28
CA ASN A 52 19.57 7.06 -5.60
C ASN A 52 18.99 6.95 -4.19
N ASP A 53 18.94 8.05 -3.44
CA ASP A 53 18.36 8.10 -2.10
C ASP A 53 16.85 7.78 -2.15
N TYR A 54 16.14 8.27 -3.16
CA TYR A 54 14.72 7.95 -3.37
C TYR A 54 14.51 6.48 -3.69
N ARG A 55 15.37 5.89 -4.54
CA ARG A 55 15.28 4.46 -4.90
C ARG A 55 15.66 3.55 -3.72
N GLU A 56 16.66 3.91 -2.93
CA GLU A 56 17.01 3.19 -1.70
C GLU A 56 15.86 3.26 -0.69
N PHE A 57 15.22 4.42 -0.58
CA PHE A 57 14.05 4.59 0.27
C PHE A 57 12.85 3.73 -0.16
N GLU A 58 12.51 3.72 -1.46
CA GLU A 58 11.45 2.85 -1.99
C GLU A 58 11.75 1.37 -1.78
N ASN A 59 13.01 0.95 -1.98
CA ASN A 59 13.41 -0.43 -1.74
C ASN A 59 13.29 -0.78 -0.25
N GLY A 60 13.68 0.13 0.64
CA GLY A 60 13.51 -0.02 2.08
C GLY A 60 12.04 -0.14 2.49
N ILE A 61 11.13 0.62 1.86
CA ILE A 61 9.68 0.46 2.08
C ILE A 61 9.21 -0.92 1.64
N LYS A 62 9.58 -1.37 0.43
CA LYS A 62 9.17 -2.69 -0.10
C LYS A 62 9.63 -3.84 0.79
N GLU A 63 10.89 -3.79 1.23
CA GLU A 63 11.45 -4.76 2.17
C GLU A 63 10.69 -4.72 3.50
N THR A 64 10.42 -3.54 4.04
CA THR A 64 9.66 -3.39 5.29
C THR A 64 8.25 -3.97 5.18
N VAL A 65 7.55 -3.73 4.07
CA VAL A 65 6.24 -4.31 3.80
C VAL A 65 6.30 -5.83 3.76
N PHE A 66 7.29 -6.40 3.06
CA PHE A 66 7.49 -7.84 2.99
C PHE A 66 7.75 -8.46 4.36
N LEU A 67 8.63 -7.85 5.16
CA LEU A 67 8.93 -8.30 6.52
C LEU A 67 7.69 -8.22 7.44
N ILE A 68 6.88 -7.18 7.33
CA ILE A 68 5.61 -7.09 8.09
C ILE A 68 4.67 -8.23 7.70
N ASP A 69 4.54 -8.53 6.41
CA ASP A 69 3.68 -9.60 5.93
C ASP A 69 4.14 -10.98 6.41
N GLU A 70 5.46 -11.21 6.45
CA GLU A 70 6.08 -12.46 6.92
C GLU A 70 6.15 -12.60 8.45
N ALA A 71 5.99 -11.53 9.22
CA ALA A 71 6.14 -11.59 10.67
C ALA A 71 5.17 -12.61 11.31
N ASP A 72 5.71 -13.56 12.06
CA ASP A 72 4.93 -14.67 12.63
C ASP A 72 4.44 -14.41 14.06
N ASN A 73 5.00 -13.39 14.72
CA ASN A 73 4.64 -13.04 16.09
C ASN A 73 4.86 -11.54 16.37
N ILE A 74 4.28 -11.08 17.48
CA ILE A 74 4.30 -9.67 17.88
C ILE A 74 5.71 -9.17 18.19
N GLU A 75 6.59 -10.03 18.69
CA GLU A 75 7.96 -9.64 19.02
C GLU A 75 8.77 -9.34 17.75
N GLU A 76 8.66 -10.19 16.74
CA GLU A 76 9.26 -10.00 15.42
C GLU A 76 8.71 -8.74 14.73
N LEU A 77 7.39 -8.56 14.74
CA LEU A 77 6.74 -7.38 14.19
C LEU A 77 7.23 -6.09 14.88
N THR A 78 7.40 -6.12 16.21
CA THR A 78 7.93 -4.98 16.98
C THR A 78 9.39 -4.69 16.63
N ARG A 79 10.22 -5.72 16.43
CA ARG A 79 11.63 -5.56 16.00
C ARG A 79 11.73 -4.96 14.60
N ILE A 80 10.85 -5.36 13.68
CA ILE A 80 10.76 -4.78 12.33
C ILE A 80 10.47 -3.29 12.44
N LYS A 81 9.48 -2.88 13.25
CA LYS A 81 9.18 -1.46 13.47
C LYS A 81 10.34 -0.67 14.05
N ALA A 82 11.07 -1.23 15.00
CA ALA A 82 12.25 -0.56 15.57
C ALA A 82 13.37 -0.39 14.53
N THR A 83 13.67 -1.45 13.78
CA THR A 83 14.81 -1.51 12.84
C THR A 83 14.53 -0.73 11.55
N HIS A 84 13.30 -0.78 11.06
CA HIS A 84 12.87 -0.16 9.80
C HIS A 84 12.06 1.13 10.01
N SER A 85 12.05 1.70 11.22
CA SER A 85 11.25 2.88 11.59
C SER A 85 11.29 4.04 10.58
N LYS A 86 12.43 4.29 9.94
CA LYS A 86 12.57 5.33 8.90
C LYS A 86 11.71 5.10 7.64
N TYR A 87 11.27 3.88 7.39
CA TYR A 87 10.45 3.49 6.23
C TYR A 87 8.95 3.37 6.55
N PHE A 88 8.54 3.67 7.78
CA PHE A 88 7.14 3.64 8.19
C PHE A 88 6.42 4.91 7.71
N THR A 89 5.92 4.85 6.48
CA THR A 89 4.92 5.81 5.99
C THR A 89 3.55 5.49 6.60
N GLU A 90 2.57 6.38 6.44
CA GLU A 90 1.20 6.15 6.94
C GLU A 90 0.61 4.81 6.45
N SER A 91 0.87 4.44 5.19
CA SER A 91 0.40 3.17 4.62
C SER A 91 1.08 1.96 5.26
N VAL A 92 2.39 2.03 5.55
CA VAL A 92 3.13 0.95 6.21
C VAL A 92 2.73 0.83 7.68
N GLU A 93 2.46 1.95 8.35
CA GLU A 93 1.94 1.98 9.72
C GLU A 93 0.55 1.32 9.80
N SER A 94 -0.33 1.56 8.82
CA SER A 94 -1.62 0.86 8.73
C SER A 94 -1.44 -0.65 8.58
N LEU A 95 -0.59 -1.08 7.63
CA LEU A 95 -0.29 -2.51 7.42
C LEU A 95 0.26 -3.17 8.69
N TYR A 96 1.17 -2.49 9.38
CA TYR A 96 1.71 -2.95 10.66
C TYR A 96 0.60 -3.16 11.70
N HIS A 97 -0.34 -2.22 11.82
CA HIS A 97 -1.45 -2.34 12.76
C HIS A 97 -2.42 -3.47 12.43
N ASP A 98 -2.70 -3.69 11.15
CA ASP A 98 -3.56 -4.79 10.71
C ASP A 98 -2.91 -6.15 10.96
N LYS A 99 -1.62 -6.30 10.62
CA LYS A 99 -0.85 -7.51 10.95
C LYS A 99 -0.77 -7.74 12.46
N LYS A 100 -0.52 -6.68 13.22
CA LYS A 100 -0.48 -6.74 14.69
C LYS A 100 -1.79 -7.26 15.26
N ARG A 101 -2.94 -6.74 14.79
CA ARG A 101 -4.27 -7.20 15.21
C ARG A 101 -4.48 -8.67 14.87
N SER A 102 -4.12 -9.09 13.66
CA SER A 102 -4.21 -10.50 13.24
C SER A 102 -3.38 -11.44 14.12
N LEU A 103 -2.15 -11.06 14.44
CA LEU A 103 -1.27 -11.83 15.31
C LEU A 103 -1.76 -11.83 16.78
N GLU A 104 -2.32 -10.73 17.28
CA GLU A 104 -2.94 -10.66 18.61
C GLU A 104 -4.18 -11.56 18.69
N SER A 105 -5.03 -11.56 17.66
CA SER A 105 -6.16 -12.50 17.57
C SER A 105 -5.69 -13.95 17.53
N THR A 106 -4.65 -14.26 16.74
CA THR A 106 -4.08 -15.60 16.66
C THR A 106 -3.49 -16.05 18.00
N LYS A 107 -2.78 -15.15 18.69
CA LYS A 107 -2.23 -15.40 20.02
C LYS A 107 -3.35 -15.64 21.04
N TYR A 108 -4.37 -14.80 21.06
CA TYR A 108 -5.55 -14.97 21.90
C TYR A 108 -6.23 -16.33 21.65
N ILE A 109 -6.41 -16.71 20.39
CA ILE A 109 -6.92 -18.03 20.01
C ILE A 109 -6.01 -19.11 20.59
N SER A 110 -4.69 -19.05 20.37
CA SER A 110 -3.75 -20.07 20.86
C SER A 110 -3.67 -20.20 22.40
N GLU A 111 -3.83 -19.09 23.13
CA GLU A 111 -3.73 -19.05 24.61
C GLU A 111 -5.05 -19.46 25.29
N ASN A 112 -6.22 -19.17 24.68
CA ASN A 112 -7.54 -19.44 25.25
C ASN A 112 -8.24 -20.67 24.63
N LEU A 113 -7.62 -21.32 23.63
CA LEU A 113 -8.13 -22.54 22.98
C LEU A 113 -8.20 -23.78 23.88
N ASN A 114 -7.73 -23.73 25.12
CA ASN A 114 -7.88 -24.86 26.04
C ASN A 114 -9.31 -25.02 26.59
N LYS A 115 -10.21 -24.06 26.33
CA LYS A 115 -11.64 -24.16 26.64
C LYS A 115 -12.49 -23.77 25.45
N GLU A 116 -13.20 -24.75 24.91
CA GLU A 116 -14.03 -24.61 23.72
C GLU A 116 -15.18 -23.60 23.87
N GLU A 117 -15.60 -23.27 25.09
CA GLU A 117 -16.59 -22.22 25.37
C GLU A 117 -16.01 -20.82 25.08
N GLU A 118 -14.78 -20.53 25.53
CA GLU A 118 -14.12 -19.23 25.33
C GLU A 118 -13.84 -18.96 23.84
N LEU A 119 -13.44 -19.99 23.07
CA LEU A 119 -13.33 -19.88 21.62
C LEU A 119 -14.68 -19.56 20.97
N THR A 120 -15.77 -20.14 21.47
CA THR A 120 -17.11 -19.89 20.91
C THR A 120 -17.55 -18.44 21.12
N ILE A 121 -17.26 -17.86 22.30
CA ILE A 121 -17.51 -16.44 22.58
C ILE A 121 -16.71 -15.55 21.63
N PHE A 122 -15.43 -15.85 21.45
CA PHE A 122 -14.59 -15.09 20.53
C PHE A 122 -15.13 -15.10 19.09
N LEU A 123 -15.49 -16.28 18.58
CA LEU A 123 -16.06 -16.39 17.22
C LEU A 123 -17.36 -15.61 17.08
N ILE A 124 -18.21 -15.60 18.12
CA ILE A 124 -19.43 -14.78 18.15
C ILE A 124 -19.07 -13.28 18.10
N HIS A 125 -18.05 -12.84 18.84
CA HIS A 125 -17.60 -11.45 18.85
C HIS A 125 -17.04 -11.01 17.50
N ASP A 126 -16.30 -11.89 16.82
CA ASP A 126 -15.67 -11.62 15.53
C ASP A 126 -16.66 -11.65 14.35
N ALA A 127 -17.79 -12.35 14.49
CA ALA A 127 -18.80 -12.45 13.43
C ALA A 127 -19.30 -11.07 12.97
N GLU A 128 -19.26 -10.84 11.66
CA GLU A 128 -19.65 -9.56 11.05
C GLU A 128 -21.10 -9.59 10.55
N SER A 129 -21.67 -10.78 10.35
CA SER A 129 -23.02 -10.97 9.82
C SER A 129 -23.89 -11.93 10.64
N ILE A 130 -25.21 -11.86 10.43
CA ILE A 130 -26.16 -12.80 11.05
C ILE A 130 -25.93 -14.22 10.52
N GLU A 131 -25.57 -14.35 9.25
CA GLU A 131 -25.32 -15.66 8.63
C GLU A 131 -24.12 -16.35 9.29
N GLU A 132 -23.04 -15.62 9.53
CA GLU A 132 -21.87 -16.14 10.27
C GLU A 132 -22.23 -16.54 11.70
N LEU A 133 -23.03 -15.75 12.41
CA LEU A 133 -23.50 -16.09 13.75
C LEU A 133 -24.30 -17.39 13.79
N GLU A 134 -25.25 -17.58 12.87
CA GLU A 134 -26.05 -18.82 12.83
C GLU A 134 -25.16 -20.02 12.48
N ILE A 135 -24.18 -19.86 11.58
CA ILE A 135 -23.19 -20.91 11.28
C ILE A 135 -22.37 -21.28 12.53
N ILE A 136 -21.92 -20.30 13.32
CA ILE A 136 -21.18 -20.53 14.56
C ILE A 136 -22.06 -21.31 15.56
N LYS A 137 -23.32 -20.90 15.73
CA LYS A 137 -24.28 -21.58 16.61
C LYS A 137 -24.51 -23.02 16.20
N GLU A 138 -24.75 -23.29 14.92
CA GLU A 138 -24.95 -24.65 14.42
C GLU A 138 -23.72 -25.53 14.63
N LYS A 139 -22.53 -25.03 14.29
CA LYS A 139 -21.28 -25.81 14.38
C LYS A 139 -20.81 -26.03 15.82
N ARG A 140 -21.19 -25.15 16.75
CA ARG A 140 -20.65 -25.14 18.13
C ARG A 140 -21.73 -25.25 19.20
N LEU A 141 -22.90 -25.78 18.87
CA LEU A 141 -24.05 -25.92 19.79
C LEU A 141 -23.71 -26.59 21.13
N LYS A 142 -22.80 -27.57 21.13
CA LYS A 142 -22.34 -28.27 22.36
C LYS A 142 -21.62 -27.36 23.37
N TYR A 143 -21.23 -26.15 22.97
CA TYR A 143 -20.52 -25.17 23.80
C TYR A 143 -21.36 -23.92 24.08
N PHE A 144 -22.67 -23.97 23.79
CA PHE A 144 -23.60 -22.89 24.09
C PHE A 144 -24.06 -22.95 25.56
N SER A 145 -23.16 -22.66 26.49
CA SER A 145 -23.52 -22.39 27.90
C SER A 145 -24.37 -21.11 28.00
N GLU A 146 -24.90 -20.82 29.20
CA GLU A 146 -25.71 -19.61 29.43
C GLU A 146 -24.95 -18.34 29.04
N ASP A 147 -23.67 -18.22 29.44
CA ASP A 147 -22.82 -17.08 29.10
C ASP A 147 -22.63 -16.92 27.58
N VAL A 148 -22.44 -18.03 26.86
CA VAL A 148 -22.27 -18.01 25.39
C VAL A 148 -23.58 -17.63 24.69
N GLN A 149 -24.72 -18.07 25.22
CA GLN A 149 -26.04 -17.69 24.70
C GLN A 149 -26.29 -16.19 24.88
N ASP A 150 -25.94 -15.63 26.03
CA ASP A 150 -26.10 -14.20 26.30
C ASP A 150 -25.26 -13.36 25.33
N GLU A 151 -24.00 -13.75 25.12
CA GLU A 151 -23.13 -13.10 24.14
C GLU A 151 -23.66 -13.22 22.70
N TYR A 152 -24.15 -14.41 22.33
CA TYR A 152 -24.79 -14.65 21.04
C TYR A 152 -25.96 -13.71 20.77
N PHE A 153 -26.91 -13.62 21.70
CA PHE A 153 -28.09 -12.77 21.54
C PHE A 153 -27.74 -11.29 21.61
N SER A 154 -26.76 -10.91 22.44
CA SER A 154 -26.23 -9.55 22.51
C SER A 154 -25.67 -9.11 21.15
N LYS A 155 -24.76 -9.91 20.57
CA LYS A 155 -24.16 -9.62 19.26
C LYS A 155 -25.20 -9.65 18.14
N LYS A 156 -26.08 -10.64 18.10
CA LYS A 156 -27.16 -10.71 17.09
C LYS A 156 -28.02 -9.45 17.09
N LYS A 157 -28.37 -8.94 18.27
CA LYS A 157 -29.13 -7.70 18.42
C LYS A 157 -28.34 -6.47 17.99
N PHE A 158 -27.03 -6.45 18.23
CA PHE A 158 -26.15 -5.38 17.77
C PHE A 158 -26.10 -5.32 16.23
N ILE A 159 -25.87 -6.46 15.56
CA ILE A 159 -25.82 -6.53 14.10
C ILE A 159 -27.15 -6.11 13.48
N LEU A 160 -28.29 -6.55 14.03
CA LEU A 160 -29.63 -6.17 13.54
C LEU A 160 -29.96 -4.67 13.65
N LYS A 161 -29.21 -3.91 14.44
CA LYS A 161 -29.43 -2.47 14.64
C LYS A 161 -28.60 -1.59 13.73
N ASN A 162 -27.54 -2.13 13.14
CA ASN A 162 -26.64 -1.43 12.22
C ASN A 162 -26.96 -1.82 10.78
#